data_AF-A0A2N2WRF8-F1
#
_entry.id   AF-A0A2N2WRF8-F1
#
_cell.length_a   1.000
_cell.length_b   1.000
_cell.length_c   1.000
_cell.angle_alpha   90.00
_cell.angle_beta   90.00
_cell.angle_gamma   90.00
#
_symmetry.space_group_name_H-M   'P 1'
#
loop_
_entity.id
_entity.type
_entity.pdbx_description
1 polymer ?
#
loop_
_entity_poly.entity_id
_entity_poly.type
_entity_poly.pdbx_seq_one_letter_code
_entity_poly.pdbx_strand_id
1 'polypeptide(L)'
;MNNLGKCFLTPLIVCFTSFSFGQISAITLKIGDLAPEVKVSWLKGTPVESFKNDKIYVVEFWATWCGPCKAAMPHLSELAKRYEGKVTFIGVDVWEKGFESKSYDSYTPMLNEFIASMGEKMAYNVAMDNNDLHMANNWMKASWQEGIPATFLVKEGKIIWIGHPIKLDKTLEEVFAGTYDMKRYAKAFYDEISEMENKIAPLIILNKTVADAVASKDFSKALNAIDNAIVTVDTVFKFPFYLLKFTTCLKYDVSQALAFAKGWSKENPSVKLVLANEITKRDKLPKEAYQHAIESYTEALSAPGSLKPMIYHLLAQCFFKMNDLANAIANEEEAIEAGNAAIASGEFQGTINTGTIKEYQEALTKYRALQK
;
A
#
# COMPACT_ATOMS: atom_id res chain seq x y z
N MET A 1 0.76 -25.98 -33.67
CA MET A 1 -0.57 -25.49 -33.23
C MET A 1 -0.42 -24.94 -31.81
N ASN A 2 0.27 -23.81 -31.62
CA ASN A 2 -0.29 -22.44 -31.61
C ASN A 2 -1.54 -22.28 -30.73
N ASN A 3 -1.36 -21.97 -29.44
CA ASN A 3 -2.03 -20.85 -28.74
C ASN A 3 -1.59 -20.73 -27.25
N LEU A 4 -0.31 -20.44 -27.02
CA LEU A 4 0.14 -19.83 -25.76
C LEU A 4 0.26 -18.32 -26.01
N GLY A 5 -0.90 -17.67 -26.08
CA GLY A 5 -1.04 -16.24 -26.27
C GLY A 5 -0.80 -15.49 -24.97
N LYS A 6 0.38 -14.89 -24.86
CA LYS A 6 0.64 -13.60 -24.19
C LYS A 6 -0.07 -13.41 -22.83
N CYS A 7 0.54 -13.93 -21.75
CA CYS A 7 0.34 -13.37 -20.42
C CYS A 7 0.79 -11.90 -20.47
N PHE A 8 -0.17 -10.98 -20.40
CA PHE A 8 0.10 -9.58 -20.09
C PHE A 8 0.85 -9.54 -18.76
N LEU A 9 2.11 -9.09 -18.78
CA LEU A 9 2.74 -8.50 -17.61
C LEU A 9 1.84 -7.34 -17.19
N THR A 10 0.96 -7.56 -16.23
CA THR A 10 0.32 -6.48 -15.50
C THR A 10 1.43 -5.86 -14.68
N PRO A 11 1.79 -4.58 -14.89
CA PRO A 11 2.67 -3.91 -13.95
C PRO A 11 1.93 -3.94 -12.61
N LEU A 12 2.57 -4.49 -11.60
CA LEU A 12 2.12 -4.37 -10.22
C LEU A 12 2.06 -2.86 -9.94
N ILE A 13 0.88 -2.27 -10.06
CA ILE A 13 0.64 -0.88 -9.70
C ILE A 13 0.74 -0.86 -8.18
N VAL A 14 1.97 -0.68 -7.69
CA VAL A 14 2.21 -0.28 -6.31
C VAL A 14 1.44 1.02 -6.14
N CYS A 15 0.47 1.00 -5.24
CA CYS A 15 -0.36 2.14 -4.92
C CYS A 15 0.54 3.17 -4.20
N PHE A 16 1.27 3.99 -4.95
CA PHE A 16 2.01 5.13 -4.45
C PHE A 16 1.01 6.24 -4.07
N THR A 17 0.20 6.02 -3.03
CA THR A 17 -0.60 7.09 -2.43
C THR A 17 0.16 7.65 -1.25
N SER A 18 0.49 8.95 -1.34
CA SER A 18 1.08 9.76 -0.28
C SER A 18 2.54 9.46 0.03
N PHE A 19 3.43 9.79 -0.91
CA PHE A 19 4.85 9.94 -0.57
C PHE A 19 5.08 11.26 0.17
N SER A 20 4.95 11.21 1.50
CA SER A 20 5.77 12.08 2.34
C SER A 20 7.18 11.49 2.29
N PHE A 21 8.01 11.94 1.35
CA PHE A 21 9.43 11.58 1.33
C PHE A 21 10.10 12.22 2.54
N GLY A 22 10.04 11.51 3.67
CA GLY A 22 10.99 11.69 4.76
C GLY A 22 12.40 11.44 4.24
N GLN A 23 13.38 11.99 4.95
CA GLN A 23 14.79 11.71 4.75
C GLN A 23 15.00 10.19 4.59
N ILE A 24 15.77 9.75 3.57
CA ILE A 24 16.16 8.33 3.42
C ILE A 24 16.72 7.90 4.77
N SER A 25 15.97 7.05 5.48
CA SER A 25 16.38 6.57 6.78
C SER A 25 17.49 5.56 6.54
N ALA A 26 18.65 5.77 7.17
CA ALA A 26 19.77 4.86 7.03
C ALA A 26 19.38 3.45 7.50
N ILE A 27 19.83 2.42 6.79
CA ILE A 27 19.68 1.03 7.23
C ILE A 27 20.42 0.87 8.56
N THR A 28 19.65 0.59 9.62
CA THR A 28 20.13 0.37 10.99
C THR A 28 20.03 -1.09 11.42
N LEU A 29 19.25 -1.90 10.71
CA LEU A 29 19.14 -3.35 10.90
C LEU A 29 19.55 -4.10 9.64
N LYS A 30 20.54 -4.98 9.77
CA LYS A 30 21.20 -5.64 8.64
C LYS A 30 21.05 -7.15 8.69
N ILE A 31 21.13 -7.79 7.52
CA ILE A 31 21.44 -9.22 7.43
C ILE A 31 22.77 -9.49 8.15
N GLY A 32 22.75 -10.40 9.13
CA GLY A 32 23.84 -10.75 10.02
C GLY A 32 23.68 -10.21 11.45
N ASP A 33 22.85 -9.19 11.65
CA ASP A 33 22.59 -8.62 12.97
C ASP A 33 21.70 -9.55 13.82
N LEU A 34 21.74 -9.34 15.13
CA LEU A 34 20.75 -9.95 16.02
C LEU A 34 19.37 -9.45 15.66
N ALA A 35 18.42 -10.37 15.56
CA ALA A 35 17.02 -10.05 15.35
C ALA A 35 16.51 -9.23 16.56
N PRO A 36 15.79 -8.12 16.34
CA PRO A 36 15.20 -7.34 17.43
C PRO A 36 14.23 -8.18 18.26
N GLU A 37 13.87 -7.68 19.45
CA GLU A 37 12.84 -8.32 20.26
C GLU A 37 11.49 -8.40 19.53
N VAL A 38 10.73 -9.46 19.77
CA VAL A 38 9.36 -9.61 19.28
C VAL A 38 8.40 -9.03 20.33
N LYS A 39 7.94 -7.80 20.09
CA LYS A 39 6.91 -7.15 20.93
C LYS A 39 5.61 -7.07 20.15
N VAL A 40 4.71 -8.01 20.44
CA VAL A 40 3.47 -8.21 19.69
C VAL A 40 2.34 -8.63 20.62
N SER A 41 1.12 -8.47 20.13
CA SER A 41 -0.07 -9.10 20.70
C SER A 41 -0.43 -10.35 19.88
N TRP A 42 -0.48 -11.52 20.52
CA TRP A 42 -0.78 -12.78 19.84
C TRP A 42 -2.27 -12.95 19.57
N LEU A 43 -2.62 -13.32 18.34
CA LEU A 43 -4.00 -13.50 17.89
C LEU A 43 -4.34 -14.97 17.62
N LYS A 44 -3.36 -15.77 17.19
CA LYS A 44 -3.52 -17.20 16.86
C LYS A 44 -2.21 -17.97 17.05
N GLY A 45 -2.32 -19.22 17.46
CA GLY A 45 -1.19 -20.16 17.53
C GLY A 45 -0.45 -20.10 18.86
N THR A 46 0.80 -20.55 18.85
CA THR A 46 1.66 -20.61 20.05
C THR A 46 2.56 -19.37 20.11
N PRO A 47 2.49 -18.57 21.19
CA PRO A 47 3.39 -17.43 21.38
C PRO A 47 4.87 -17.78 21.28
N VAL A 48 5.63 -16.94 20.60
CA VAL A 48 7.10 -16.98 20.50
C VAL A 48 7.66 -15.81 21.30
N GLU A 49 8.18 -16.09 22.50
CA GLU A 49 8.75 -15.06 23.37
C GLU A 49 10.18 -14.65 22.96
N SER A 50 10.93 -15.55 22.31
CA SER A 50 12.30 -15.29 21.86
C SER A 50 12.76 -16.25 20.75
N PHE A 51 13.79 -15.83 20.01
CA PHE A 51 14.42 -16.65 18.97
C PHE A 51 15.43 -17.63 19.56
N LYS A 52 15.01 -18.89 19.70
CA LYS A 52 15.89 -19.98 20.18
C LYS A 52 16.95 -20.34 19.13
N ASN A 53 18.16 -20.68 19.59
CA ASN A 53 19.29 -20.95 18.71
C ASN A 53 19.16 -22.23 17.88
N ASP A 54 18.39 -23.20 18.36
CA ASP A 54 18.15 -24.50 17.74
C ASP A 54 17.01 -24.51 16.71
N LYS A 55 16.39 -23.35 16.46
CA LYS A 55 15.24 -23.21 15.56
C LYS A 55 15.48 -22.12 14.51
N ILE A 56 14.78 -22.28 13.40
CA ILE A 56 14.65 -21.26 12.37
C ILE A 56 13.26 -20.62 12.50
N TYR A 57 13.20 -19.31 12.34
CA TYR A 57 11.95 -18.55 12.39
C TYR A 57 11.76 -17.78 11.10
N VAL A 58 10.53 -17.81 10.59
CA VAL A 58 10.06 -16.95 9.50
C VAL A 58 9.15 -15.91 10.13
N VAL A 59 9.51 -14.63 9.98
CA VAL A 59 8.69 -13.48 10.40
C VAL A 59 8.18 -12.80 9.14
N GLU A 60 6.88 -12.94 8.86
CA GLU A 60 6.20 -12.37 7.71
C GLU A 60 5.39 -11.14 8.12
N PHE A 61 5.56 -10.03 7.42
CA PHE A 61 4.85 -8.79 7.66
C PHE A 61 3.72 -8.59 6.64
N TRP A 62 2.51 -8.31 7.14
CA TRP A 62 1.30 -8.25 6.31
C TRP A 62 0.27 -7.25 6.86
N ALA A 63 -0.82 -7.04 6.12
CA ALA A 63 -2.02 -6.30 6.55
C ALA A 63 -3.27 -6.83 5.84
N THR A 64 -4.46 -6.63 6.40
CA THR A 64 -5.74 -7.13 5.84
C THR A 64 -6.11 -6.49 4.49
N TRP A 65 -5.70 -5.24 4.29
CA TRP A 65 -5.89 -4.52 3.03
C TRP A 65 -4.89 -4.94 1.94
N CYS A 66 -3.80 -5.63 2.31
CA CYS A 66 -2.72 -5.98 1.39
C CYS A 66 -3.10 -7.18 0.50
N GLY A 67 -3.44 -6.89 -0.76
CA GLY A 67 -3.75 -7.90 -1.78
C GLY A 67 -2.65 -8.94 -1.98
N PRO A 68 -1.40 -8.54 -2.27
CA PRO A 68 -0.29 -9.47 -2.43
C PRO A 68 -0.01 -10.33 -1.19
N CYS A 69 -0.16 -9.77 0.02
CA CYS A 69 -0.02 -10.52 1.26
C CYS A 69 -1.05 -11.66 1.33
N LYS A 70 -2.33 -11.36 1.08
CA LYS A 70 -3.41 -12.37 1.03
C LYS A 70 -3.15 -13.48 0.03
N ALA A 71 -2.53 -13.16 -1.11
CA ALA A 71 -2.12 -14.16 -2.10
C ALA A 71 -0.96 -15.05 -1.62
N ALA A 72 -0.08 -14.54 -0.75
CA ALA A 72 1.04 -15.29 -0.18
C ALA A 72 0.66 -16.18 1.02
N MET A 73 -0.40 -15.86 1.77
CA MET A 73 -0.78 -16.61 2.98
C MET A 73 -0.99 -18.13 2.77
N PRO A 74 -1.67 -18.61 1.70
CA PRO A 74 -1.81 -20.04 1.45
C PRO A 74 -0.46 -20.73 1.26
N HIS A 75 0.45 -20.11 0.51
CA HIS A 75 1.80 -20.61 0.26
C HIS A 75 2.63 -20.66 1.55
N LEU A 76 2.55 -19.63 2.39
CA LEU A 76 3.19 -19.64 3.72
C LEU A 76 2.64 -20.74 4.62
N SER A 77 1.34 -21.03 4.55
CA SER A 77 0.72 -22.15 5.27
C SER A 77 1.23 -23.51 4.79
N GLU A 78 1.41 -23.68 3.48
CA GLU A 78 2.01 -24.89 2.90
C GLU A 78 3.46 -25.07 3.36
N LEU A 79 4.25 -23.99 3.40
CA LEU A 79 5.61 -24.01 3.90
C LEU A 79 5.66 -24.30 5.41
N ALA A 80 4.79 -23.68 6.21
CA ALA A 80 4.67 -23.94 7.64
C ALA A 80 4.40 -25.41 7.92
N LYS A 81 3.53 -26.04 7.13
CA LYS A 81 3.26 -27.48 7.20
C LYS A 81 4.45 -28.32 6.73
N ARG A 82 5.10 -27.95 5.61
CA ARG A 82 6.26 -28.69 5.05
C ARG A 82 7.45 -28.72 6.03
N TYR A 83 7.65 -27.63 6.77
CA TYR A 83 8.76 -27.47 7.70
C TYR A 83 8.36 -27.58 9.18
N GLU A 84 7.22 -28.22 9.46
CA GLU A 84 6.72 -28.42 10.82
C GLU A 84 7.79 -29.04 11.73
N GLY A 85 7.92 -28.51 12.95
CA GLY A 85 8.95 -28.90 13.91
C GLY A 85 10.36 -28.37 13.63
N LYS A 86 10.64 -27.88 12.41
CA LYS A 86 11.97 -27.36 12.01
C LYS A 86 11.99 -25.83 11.87
N VAL A 87 10.92 -25.25 11.34
CA VAL A 87 10.76 -23.81 11.15
C VAL A 87 9.48 -23.35 11.83
N THR A 88 9.57 -22.24 12.57
CA THR A 88 8.40 -21.59 13.18
C THR A 88 8.00 -20.38 12.35
N PHE A 89 6.77 -20.36 11.84
CA PHE A 89 6.23 -19.25 11.05
C PHE A 89 5.41 -18.31 11.95
N ILE A 90 5.64 -17.01 11.81
CA ILE A 90 4.97 -15.93 12.53
C ILE A 90 4.54 -14.89 11.50
N GLY A 91 3.23 -14.73 11.30
CA GLY A 91 2.67 -13.61 10.55
C GLY A 91 2.38 -12.45 11.50
N VAL A 92 3.00 -11.30 11.26
CA VAL A 92 2.85 -10.07 12.05
C VAL A 92 2.08 -9.04 11.23
N ASP A 93 0.88 -8.70 11.70
CA ASP A 93 0.07 -7.62 11.15
C ASP A 93 0.73 -6.27 11.47
N VAL A 94 0.97 -5.46 10.43
CA VAL A 94 1.57 -4.10 10.48
C VAL A 94 0.83 -3.15 9.54
N TRP A 95 0.85 -1.85 9.86
CA TRP A 95 0.35 -0.78 8.98
C TRP A 95 -1.11 -0.92 8.52
N GLU A 96 -2.02 -1.25 9.43
CA GLU A 96 -3.45 -1.29 9.14
C GLU A 96 -4.00 0.08 8.70
N LYS A 97 -5.13 0.12 7.99
CA LYS A 97 -5.67 1.41 7.52
C LYS A 97 -5.92 2.36 8.70
N GLY A 98 -5.30 3.54 8.66
CA GLY A 98 -5.43 4.59 9.68
C GLY A 98 -4.60 4.33 10.95
N PHE A 99 -3.61 3.43 10.90
CA PHE A 99 -2.74 3.08 12.04
C PHE A 99 -2.03 4.27 12.66
N GLU A 100 -1.86 5.38 11.92
CA GLU A 100 -1.24 6.61 12.41
C GLU A 100 -2.12 7.36 13.42
N SER A 101 -3.42 7.06 13.45
CA SER A 101 -4.42 7.81 14.24
C SER A 101 -5.19 6.95 15.24
N LYS A 102 -4.96 5.64 15.25
CA LYS A 102 -5.67 4.67 16.08
C LYS A 102 -4.68 3.81 16.84
N SER A 103 -5.05 3.43 18.07
CA SER A 103 -4.33 2.39 18.80
C SER A 103 -4.43 1.07 18.03
N TYR A 104 -3.32 0.34 17.94
CA TYR A 104 -3.23 -0.94 17.23
C TYR A 104 -4.17 -1.99 17.85
N ASP A 105 -4.37 -1.95 19.17
CA ASP A 105 -5.30 -2.85 19.87
C ASP A 105 -6.75 -2.72 19.36
N SER A 106 -7.13 -1.57 18.79
CA SER A 106 -8.46 -1.34 18.23
C SER A 106 -8.77 -2.21 17.00
N TYR A 107 -7.74 -2.75 16.34
CA TYR A 107 -7.91 -3.63 15.18
C TYR A 107 -8.25 -5.08 15.55
N THR A 108 -8.08 -5.48 16.82
CA THR A 108 -8.25 -6.87 17.29
C THR A 108 -9.55 -7.53 16.80
N PRO A 109 -10.74 -6.92 16.90
CA PRO A 109 -11.98 -7.58 16.44
C PRO A 109 -11.97 -7.86 14.94
N MET A 110 -11.51 -6.89 14.14
CA MET A 110 -11.42 -6.99 12.68
C MET A 110 -10.38 -8.04 12.28
N LEU A 111 -9.22 -8.06 12.94
CA LEU A 111 -8.17 -9.06 12.69
C LEU A 111 -8.63 -10.47 13.03
N ASN A 112 -9.35 -10.66 14.14
CA ASN A 112 -9.90 -11.97 14.50
C ASN A 112 -10.91 -12.48 13.47
N GLU A 113 -11.80 -11.60 12.97
CA GLU A 113 -12.74 -11.94 11.89
C GLU A 113 -11.99 -12.30 10.59
N PHE A 114 -10.99 -11.52 10.22
CA PHE A 114 -10.17 -11.78 9.05
C PHE A 114 -9.43 -13.13 9.16
N ILE A 115 -8.76 -13.39 10.29
CA ILE A 115 -8.04 -14.65 10.54
C ILE A 115 -9.00 -15.84 10.47
N ALA A 116 -10.20 -15.72 11.06
CA ALA A 116 -11.22 -16.75 10.97
C ALA A 116 -11.67 -16.99 9.51
N SER A 117 -11.85 -15.93 8.72
CA SER A 117 -12.23 -16.03 7.30
C SER A 117 -11.15 -16.69 6.43
N MET A 118 -9.87 -16.56 6.80
CA MET A 118 -8.76 -17.20 6.09
C MET A 118 -8.67 -18.71 6.38
N GLY A 119 -9.07 -19.15 7.58
CA GLY A 119 -9.06 -20.55 7.97
C GLY A 119 -7.69 -21.22 7.76
N GLU A 120 -7.67 -22.32 7.01
CA GLU A 120 -6.47 -23.10 6.67
C GLU A 120 -5.47 -22.35 5.78
N LYS A 121 -5.90 -21.27 5.11
CA LYS A 121 -5.01 -20.42 4.30
C LYS A 121 -4.06 -19.58 5.16
N MET A 122 -4.21 -19.60 6.48
CA MET A 122 -3.35 -18.89 7.43
C MET A 122 -2.95 -19.81 8.59
N ALA A 123 -2.52 -21.03 8.29
CA ALA A 123 -2.22 -22.10 9.25
C ALA A 123 -0.81 -21.96 9.87
N TYR A 124 -0.56 -20.82 10.50
CA TYR A 124 0.68 -20.51 11.23
C TYR A 124 0.38 -19.58 12.42
N ASN A 125 1.39 -19.23 13.23
CA ASN A 125 1.19 -18.32 14.35
C ASN A 125 0.93 -16.91 13.83
N VAL A 126 -0.05 -16.21 14.39
CA VAL A 126 -0.43 -14.87 13.96
C VAL A 126 -0.39 -13.93 15.15
N ALA A 127 0.23 -12.79 14.94
CA ALA A 127 0.34 -11.71 15.90
C ALA A 127 0.07 -10.37 15.20
N MET A 128 -0.17 -9.33 16.00
CA MET A 128 -0.25 -7.96 15.55
C MET A 128 0.82 -7.12 16.24
N ASP A 129 1.27 -6.06 15.57
CA ASP A 129 2.16 -5.08 16.16
C ASP A 129 1.51 -4.43 17.40
N ASN A 130 2.33 -3.73 18.19
CA ASN A 130 1.86 -3.02 19.37
C ASN A 130 1.61 -1.52 19.08
N ASN A 131 1.11 -0.81 20.09
CA ASN A 131 0.84 0.63 19.98
C ASN A 131 2.10 1.49 19.75
N ASP A 132 3.29 0.96 20.02
CA ASP A 132 4.58 1.63 19.74
C ASP A 132 5.04 1.41 18.29
N LEU A 133 4.29 0.63 17.51
CA LEU A 133 4.66 0.16 16.16
C LEU A 133 6.06 -0.49 16.19
N HIS A 134 6.34 -1.27 17.23
CA HIS A 134 7.67 -1.79 17.51
C HIS A 134 8.18 -2.66 16.37
N MET A 135 7.34 -3.54 15.84
CA MET A 135 7.71 -4.44 14.75
C MET A 135 7.91 -3.64 13.45
N ALA A 136 6.99 -2.73 13.11
CA ALA A 136 7.14 -1.85 11.96
C ALA A 136 8.39 -0.95 12.02
N ASN A 137 8.71 -0.37 13.18
CA ASN A 137 9.83 0.56 13.30
C ASN A 137 11.17 -0.16 13.40
N ASN A 138 11.28 -1.15 14.29
CA ASN A 138 12.57 -1.77 14.62
C ASN A 138 12.95 -2.94 13.71
N TRP A 139 12.00 -3.47 12.92
CA TRP A 139 12.30 -4.48 11.90
C TRP A 139 12.20 -3.91 10.50
N MET A 140 11.01 -3.43 10.12
CA MET A 140 10.72 -3.04 8.73
C MET A 140 11.48 -1.78 8.33
N LYS A 141 11.17 -0.63 8.95
CA LYS A 141 11.85 0.64 8.64
C LYS A 141 13.36 0.58 8.91
N ALA A 142 13.77 -0.06 10.01
CA ALA A 142 15.18 -0.22 10.35
C ALA A 142 16.00 -0.96 9.29
N SER A 143 15.38 -1.88 8.54
CA SER A 143 16.00 -2.60 7.42
C SER A 143 15.53 -2.10 6.05
N TRP A 144 14.95 -0.89 6.01
CA TRP A 144 14.48 -0.21 4.80
C TRP A 144 13.39 -1.00 4.06
N GLN A 145 12.63 -1.85 4.75
CA GLN A 145 11.42 -2.44 4.20
C GLN A 145 10.28 -1.43 4.37
N GLU A 146 9.98 -0.66 3.32
CA GLU A 146 8.92 0.36 3.28
C GLU A 146 7.61 -0.16 2.66
N GLY A 147 7.49 -1.48 2.51
CA GLY A 147 6.32 -2.11 1.89
C GLY A 147 6.11 -3.53 2.38
N ILE A 148 4.87 -3.98 2.29
CA ILE A 148 4.44 -5.37 2.58
C ILE A 148 3.91 -6.04 1.30
N PRO A 149 4.07 -7.38 1.17
CA PRO A 149 4.66 -8.29 2.14
C PRO A 149 6.18 -8.21 2.21
N ALA A 150 6.73 -8.47 3.39
CA ALA A 150 8.17 -8.65 3.60
C ALA A 150 8.42 -9.76 4.60
N THR A 151 9.44 -10.57 4.34
CA THR A 151 9.76 -11.76 5.12
C THR A 151 11.18 -11.66 5.65
N PHE A 152 11.36 -12.04 6.91
CA PHE A 152 12.65 -12.17 7.56
C PHE A 152 12.86 -13.63 7.95
N LEU A 153 14.05 -14.16 7.66
CA LEU A 153 14.48 -15.47 8.14
C LEU A 153 15.48 -15.27 9.27
N VAL A 154 15.17 -15.84 10.43
CA VAL A 154 16.00 -15.76 11.63
C VAL A 154 16.53 -17.15 11.99
N LYS A 155 17.84 -17.25 12.20
CA LYS A 155 18.53 -18.48 12.66
C LYS A 155 19.60 -18.09 13.66
N GLU A 156 19.70 -18.82 14.77
CA GLU A 156 20.67 -18.52 15.85
C GLU A 156 20.55 -17.07 16.37
N GLY A 157 19.30 -16.60 16.49
CA GLY A 157 18.98 -15.24 16.91
C GLY A 157 19.39 -14.14 15.93
N LYS A 158 19.92 -14.48 14.75
CA LYS A 158 20.37 -13.51 13.73
C LYS A 158 19.45 -13.50 12.52
N ILE A 159 19.28 -12.32 11.93
CA ILE A 159 18.63 -12.17 10.64
C ILE A 159 19.57 -12.72 9.58
N ILE A 160 19.21 -13.85 8.99
CA ILE A 160 20.02 -14.43 7.93
C ILE A 160 19.55 -13.99 6.55
N TRP A 161 18.27 -13.63 6.37
CA TRP A 161 17.71 -13.22 5.08
C TRP A 161 16.53 -12.26 5.25
N ILE A 162 16.35 -11.36 4.27
CA ILE A 162 15.23 -10.42 4.14
C ILE A 162 14.78 -10.45 2.68
N GLY A 163 13.46 -10.53 2.42
CA GLY A 163 12.94 -10.43 1.05
C GLY A 163 11.45 -10.73 0.91
N HIS A 164 10.98 -10.84 -0.33
CA HIS A 164 9.57 -11.17 -0.62
C HIS A 164 9.27 -12.66 -0.38
N PRO A 165 8.10 -13.04 0.16
CA PRO A 165 7.78 -14.42 0.54
C PRO A 165 7.88 -15.43 -0.62
N ILE A 166 7.66 -15.00 -1.87
CA ILE A 166 7.83 -15.86 -3.06
C ILE A 166 9.26 -16.40 -3.26
N LYS A 167 10.28 -15.73 -2.69
CA LYS A 167 11.68 -16.17 -2.76
C LYS A 167 12.03 -17.13 -1.60
N LEU A 168 11.12 -17.33 -0.64
CA LEU A 168 11.40 -18.04 0.61
C LEU A 168 11.71 -19.54 0.42
N ASP A 169 11.04 -20.23 -0.51
CA ASP A 169 11.23 -21.66 -0.77
C ASP A 169 12.70 -21.97 -1.05
N LYS A 170 13.26 -21.27 -2.05
CA LYS A 170 14.65 -21.44 -2.46
C LYS A 170 15.61 -21.13 -1.31
N THR A 171 15.32 -20.09 -0.54
CA THR A 171 16.16 -19.72 0.60
C THR A 171 16.14 -20.79 1.69
N LEU A 172 14.97 -21.31 2.06
CA LEU A 172 14.85 -22.40 3.03
C LEU A 172 15.52 -23.68 2.52
N GLU A 173 15.34 -24.03 1.26
CA GLU A 173 16.00 -25.18 0.62
C GLU A 173 17.53 -25.09 0.73
N GLU A 174 18.12 -23.94 0.40
CA GLU A 174 19.57 -23.74 0.53
C GLU A 174 20.05 -23.77 2.00
N VAL A 175 19.25 -23.24 2.93
CA VAL A 175 19.56 -23.29 4.38
C VAL A 175 19.59 -24.73 4.87
N PHE A 176 18.59 -25.54 4.53
CA PHE A 176 18.54 -26.95 4.94
C PHE A 176 19.54 -27.83 4.18
N ALA A 177 19.90 -27.47 2.95
CA ALA A 177 20.95 -28.15 2.19
C ALA A 177 22.37 -27.77 2.63
N GLY A 178 22.53 -26.77 3.51
CA GLY A 178 23.84 -26.26 3.92
C GLY A 178 24.58 -25.49 2.83
N THR A 179 23.89 -25.08 1.75
CA THR A 179 24.45 -24.33 0.62
C THR A 179 24.18 -22.83 0.72
N TYR A 180 23.45 -22.39 1.75
CA TYR A 180 23.14 -20.99 2.01
C TYR A 180 24.40 -20.14 2.23
N ASP A 181 24.56 -19.08 1.44
CA ASP A 181 25.63 -18.08 1.58
C ASP A 181 25.05 -16.73 2.00
N MET A 182 25.17 -16.41 3.29
CA MET A 182 24.68 -15.16 3.86
C MET A 182 25.30 -13.91 3.20
N LYS A 183 26.58 -13.96 2.80
CA LYS A 183 27.25 -12.82 2.16
C LYS A 183 26.66 -12.55 0.78
N ARG A 184 26.36 -13.61 0.02
CA ARG A 184 25.71 -13.50 -1.29
C ARG A 184 24.32 -12.86 -1.17
N TYR A 185 23.50 -13.32 -0.23
CA TYR A 185 22.16 -12.76 -0.01
C TYR A 185 22.19 -11.34 0.52
N ALA A 186 23.08 -11.04 1.48
CA ALA A 186 23.29 -9.69 1.96
C ALA A 186 23.70 -8.75 0.83
N LYS A 187 24.65 -9.16 -0.02
CA LYS A 187 25.06 -8.35 -1.17
C LYS A 187 23.90 -8.09 -2.12
N ALA A 188 23.17 -9.13 -2.53
CA ALA A 188 22.02 -8.97 -3.44
C ALA A 188 20.96 -8.02 -2.87
N PHE A 189 20.66 -8.13 -1.58
CA PHE A 189 19.72 -7.25 -0.90
C PHE A 189 20.17 -5.77 -0.91
N TYR A 190 21.42 -5.50 -0.54
CA TYR A 190 21.92 -4.11 -0.51
C TYR A 190 22.18 -3.53 -1.91
N ASP A 191 22.52 -4.36 -2.89
CA ASP A 191 22.61 -3.94 -4.30
C ASP A 191 21.22 -3.49 -4.80
N GLU A 192 20.16 -4.27 -4.53
CA GLU A 192 18.78 -3.92 -4.90
C GLU A 192 18.34 -2.59 -4.26
N ILE A 193 18.63 -2.39 -2.97
CA ILE A 193 18.33 -1.11 -2.27
C ILE A 193 19.11 0.05 -2.90
N SER A 194 20.43 -0.09 -3.06
CA SER A 194 21.29 0.95 -3.64
C SER A 194 20.86 1.33 -5.06
N GLU A 195 20.50 0.34 -5.89
CA GLU A 195 19.99 0.59 -7.23
C GLU A 195 18.69 1.39 -7.21
N MET A 196 17.76 1.05 -6.31
CA MET A 196 16.52 1.80 -6.15
C MET A 196 16.77 3.21 -5.60
N GLU A 197 17.59 3.37 -4.56
CA GLU A 197 17.98 4.67 -4.00
C GLU A 197 18.56 5.59 -5.09
N ASN A 198 19.48 5.08 -5.92
CA ASN A 198 20.06 5.85 -7.02
C ASN A 198 19.01 6.29 -8.06
N LYS A 199 18.00 5.45 -8.33
CA LYS A 199 16.91 5.78 -9.27
C LYS A 199 15.94 6.82 -8.69
N ILE A 200 15.68 6.80 -7.38
CA ILE A 200 14.73 7.73 -6.73
C ILE A 200 15.39 9.01 -6.21
N ALA A 201 16.71 9.05 -6.03
CA ALA A 201 17.44 10.21 -5.49
C ALA A 201 17.14 11.52 -6.25
N PRO A 202 17.08 11.56 -7.60
CA PRO A 202 16.70 12.77 -8.33
C PRO A 202 15.30 13.27 -7.98
N LEU A 203 14.34 12.34 -7.78
CA LEU A 203 12.97 12.68 -7.40
C LEU A 203 12.91 13.22 -5.97
N ILE A 204 13.71 12.69 -5.04
CA ILE A 204 13.78 13.17 -3.65
C ILE A 204 14.31 14.60 -3.60
N ILE A 205 15.43 14.86 -4.29
CA ILE A 205 16.03 16.20 -4.38
C ILE A 205 15.06 17.19 -5.03
N LEU A 206 14.39 16.77 -6.10
CA LEU A 206 13.37 17.56 -6.76
C LEU A 206 12.20 17.87 -5.83
N ASN A 207 11.67 16.88 -5.12
CA ASN A 207 10.56 17.05 -4.19
C ASN A 207 10.89 18.07 -3.11
N LYS A 208 12.09 18.03 -2.53
CA LYS A 208 12.55 19.03 -1.58
C LYS A 208 12.59 20.42 -2.21
N THR A 209 13.20 20.53 -3.39
CA THR A 209 13.29 21.80 -4.14
C THR A 209 11.91 22.40 -4.43
N VAL A 210 10.96 21.55 -4.85
CA VAL A 210 9.57 21.93 -5.13
C VAL A 210 8.85 22.33 -3.85
N ALA A 211 9.02 21.57 -2.76
CA ALA A 211 8.42 21.89 -1.47
C ALA A 211 8.90 23.24 -0.94
N ASP A 212 10.21 23.52 -0.99
CA ASP A 212 10.80 24.80 -0.57
C ASP A 212 10.29 25.96 -1.43
N ALA A 213 10.18 25.75 -2.74
CA ALA A 213 9.63 26.75 -3.67
C ALA A 213 8.14 27.01 -3.41
N VAL A 214 7.33 25.97 -3.19
CA VAL A 214 5.91 26.08 -2.84
C VAL A 214 5.73 26.78 -1.48
N ALA A 215 6.54 26.44 -0.48
CA ALA A 215 6.51 27.10 0.83
C ALA A 215 6.85 28.59 0.73
N SER A 216 7.75 28.95 -0.19
CA SER A 216 8.11 30.34 -0.51
C SER A 216 7.14 31.02 -1.48
N LYS A 217 6.05 30.35 -1.88
CA LYS A 217 5.08 30.80 -2.90
C LYS A 217 5.69 31.11 -4.27
N ASP A 218 6.86 30.55 -4.58
CA ASP A 218 7.53 30.66 -5.87
C ASP A 218 7.16 29.48 -6.77
N PHE A 219 5.93 29.51 -7.28
CA PHE A 219 5.36 28.42 -8.07
C PHE A 219 6.04 28.29 -9.43
N SER A 220 6.50 29.39 -10.02
CA SER A 220 7.27 29.37 -11.27
C SER A 220 8.57 28.58 -11.10
N LYS A 221 9.30 28.79 -10.00
CA LYS A 221 10.50 28.00 -9.68
C LYS A 221 10.18 26.52 -9.48
N ALA A 222 9.08 26.21 -8.77
CA ALA A 222 8.64 24.84 -8.56
C ALA A 222 8.36 24.12 -9.90
N LEU A 223 7.56 24.73 -10.78
CA LEU A 223 7.19 24.14 -12.06
C LEU A 223 8.40 24.03 -13.01
N ASN A 224 9.27 25.04 -13.06
CA ASN A 224 10.49 24.99 -13.87
C ASN A 224 11.43 23.86 -13.42
N ALA A 225 11.58 23.65 -12.11
CA ALA A 225 12.39 22.55 -11.59
C ALA A 225 11.81 21.19 -12.02
N ILE A 226 10.49 21.03 -11.97
CA ILE A 226 9.81 19.79 -12.37
C ILE A 226 9.96 19.56 -13.88
N ASP A 227 9.71 20.59 -14.70
CA ASP A 227 9.79 20.49 -16.15
C ASP A 227 11.20 20.16 -16.64
N ASN A 228 12.22 20.76 -16.03
CA ASN A 228 13.60 20.43 -16.32
C ASN A 228 13.94 18.96 -15.95
N ALA A 229 13.42 18.46 -14.83
CA ALA A 229 13.66 17.08 -14.42
C ALA A 229 12.94 16.06 -15.32
N ILE A 230 11.72 16.38 -15.78
CA ILE A 230 10.96 15.51 -16.70
C ILE A 230 11.72 15.26 -18.01
N VAL A 231 12.50 16.24 -18.49
CA VAL A 231 13.27 16.11 -19.73
C VAL A 231 14.42 15.10 -19.59
N THR A 232 15.01 14.98 -18.40
CA THR A 232 16.20 14.14 -18.16
C THR A 232 15.88 12.74 -17.68
N VAL A 233 14.63 12.47 -17.27
CA VAL A 233 14.21 11.18 -16.72
C VAL A 233 13.71 10.25 -17.82
N ASP A 234 14.15 8.99 -17.77
CA ASP A 234 13.66 7.91 -18.64
C ASP A 234 12.14 7.79 -18.60
N THR A 235 11.53 7.51 -19.76
CA THR A 235 10.07 7.50 -19.94
C THR A 235 9.33 6.64 -18.90
N VAL A 236 9.91 5.50 -18.51
CA VAL A 236 9.31 4.57 -17.51
C VAL A 236 9.20 5.21 -16.13
N PHE A 237 10.03 6.20 -15.81
CA PHE A 237 10.07 6.87 -14.51
C PHE A 237 9.42 8.26 -14.51
N LYS A 238 8.79 8.70 -15.62
CA LYS A 238 8.14 10.02 -15.69
C LYS A 238 6.87 10.14 -14.85
N PHE A 239 6.19 9.03 -14.57
CA PHE A 239 4.93 9.02 -13.82
C PHE A 239 4.96 9.81 -12.49
N PRO A 240 5.90 9.57 -11.56
CA PRO A 240 5.98 10.34 -10.32
C PRO A 240 6.23 11.84 -10.54
N PHE A 241 6.98 12.22 -11.57
CA PHE A 241 7.25 13.63 -11.88
C PHE A 241 6.00 14.33 -12.45
N TYR A 242 5.23 13.64 -13.28
CA TYR A 242 3.94 14.14 -13.76
C TYR A 242 2.91 14.26 -12.64
N LEU A 243 2.86 13.30 -11.72
CA LEU A 243 2.00 13.38 -10.54
C LEU A 243 2.41 14.56 -9.63
N LEU A 244 3.72 14.76 -9.43
CA LEU A 244 4.25 15.91 -8.70
C LEU A 244 3.87 17.23 -9.38
N LYS A 245 3.99 17.32 -10.71
CA LYS A 245 3.56 18.50 -11.49
C LYS A 245 2.08 18.80 -11.26
N PHE A 246 1.23 17.80 -11.47
CA PHE A 246 -0.22 17.95 -11.31
C PHE A 246 -0.61 18.41 -9.90
N THR A 247 -0.10 17.74 -8.88
CA THR A 247 -0.40 18.05 -7.48
C THR A 247 0.18 19.39 -7.02
N THR A 248 1.29 19.83 -7.62
CA THR A 248 1.86 21.18 -7.42
C THR A 248 0.97 22.24 -8.06
N CYS A 249 0.54 22.04 -9.32
CA CYS A 249 -0.40 22.94 -9.97
C CYS A 249 -1.72 23.06 -9.19
N LEU A 250 -2.27 21.95 -8.68
CA LEU A 250 -3.52 21.95 -7.90
C LEU A 250 -3.48 22.87 -6.66
N LYS A 251 -2.30 23.14 -6.10
CA LYS A 251 -2.16 24.04 -4.94
C LYS A 251 -2.26 25.52 -5.29
N TYR A 252 -2.11 25.89 -6.57
CA TYR A 252 -1.93 27.29 -6.98
C TYR A 252 -2.80 27.68 -8.18
N ASP A 253 -2.75 26.88 -9.25
CA ASP A 253 -3.47 27.12 -10.49
C ASP A 253 -4.20 25.84 -10.91
N VAL A 254 -5.45 25.74 -10.47
CA VAL A 254 -6.33 24.62 -10.76
C VAL A 254 -6.61 24.53 -12.26
N SER A 255 -6.71 25.65 -12.97
CA SER A 255 -6.92 25.65 -14.43
C SER A 255 -5.73 25.02 -15.16
N GLN A 256 -4.50 25.38 -14.76
CA GLN A 256 -3.29 24.77 -15.28
C GLN A 256 -3.20 23.28 -14.92
N ALA A 257 -3.59 22.90 -13.70
CA ALA A 257 -3.63 21.50 -13.27
C ALA A 257 -4.59 20.67 -14.15
N LEU A 258 -5.80 21.18 -14.40
CA LEU A 258 -6.80 20.52 -15.22
C LEU A 258 -6.40 20.45 -16.69
N ALA A 259 -5.74 21.50 -17.23
CA ALA A 259 -5.19 21.47 -18.58
C ALA A 259 -4.11 20.38 -18.73
N PHE A 260 -3.20 20.29 -17.75
CA PHE A 260 -2.19 19.23 -17.72
C PHE A 260 -2.82 17.84 -17.60
N ALA A 261 -3.79 17.66 -16.70
CA ALA A 261 -4.51 16.41 -16.51
C ALA A 261 -5.19 15.92 -17.79
N LYS A 262 -5.85 16.82 -18.53
CA LYS A 262 -6.49 16.51 -19.82
C LYS A 262 -5.48 16.05 -20.88
N GLY A 263 -4.32 16.74 -20.96
CA GLY A 263 -3.24 16.35 -21.86
C GLY A 263 -2.67 14.97 -21.52
N TRP A 264 -2.29 14.76 -20.26
CA TRP A 264 -1.70 13.50 -19.82
C TRP A 264 -2.67 12.32 -19.94
N SER A 265 -3.95 12.52 -19.59
CA SER A 265 -4.98 11.47 -19.70
C SER A 265 -5.28 11.06 -21.13
N LYS A 266 -5.02 11.91 -22.13
CA LYS A 266 -5.16 11.58 -23.55
C LYS A 266 -4.09 10.58 -23.99
N GLU A 267 -2.86 10.76 -23.52
CA GLU A 267 -1.73 9.87 -23.82
C GLU A 267 -1.75 8.61 -22.95
N ASN A 268 -2.29 8.72 -21.73
CA ASN A 268 -2.32 7.63 -20.77
C ASN A 268 -3.69 7.56 -20.04
N PRO A 269 -4.72 6.96 -20.66
CA PRO A 269 -6.06 6.91 -20.09
C PRO A 269 -6.14 6.29 -18.69
N SER A 270 -5.19 5.42 -18.33
CA SER A 270 -5.13 4.78 -17.01
C SER A 270 -4.92 5.77 -15.86
N VAL A 271 -4.41 6.97 -16.13
CA VAL A 271 -4.13 7.97 -15.08
C VAL A 271 -5.36 8.73 -14.62
N LYS A 272 -6.48 8.69 -15.36
CA LYS A 272 -7.70 9.45 -15.05
C LYS A 272 -8.16 9.24 -13.59
N LEU A 273 -8.23 7.99 -13.16
CA LEU A 273 -8.63 7.64 -11.79
C LEU A 273 -7.63 8.11 -10.73
N VAL A 274 -6.33 8.08 -11.04
CA VAL A 274 -5.28 8.58 -10.14
C VAL A 274 -5.44 10.10 -9.95
N LEU A 275 -5.62 10.84 -11.04
CA LEU A 275 -5.78 12.29 -11.01
C LEU A 275 -7.08 12.71 -10.31
N ALA A 276 -8.19 12.02 -10.59
CA ALA A 276 -9.46 12.22 -9.90
C ALA A 276 -9.34 11.98 -8.38
N ASN A 277 -8.62 10.93 -7.97
CA ASN A 277 -8.39 10.63 -6.56
C ASN A 277 -7.55 11.72 -5.86
N GLU A 278 -6.52 12.25 -6.53
CA GLU A 278 -5.75 13.37 -5.99
C GLU A 278 -6.62 14.64 -5.80
N ILE A 279 -7.55 14.91 -6.71
CA ILE A 279 -8.51 16.01 -6.53
C ILE A 279 -9.41 15.75 -5.31
N THR A 280 -9.99 14.55 -5.21
CA THR A 280 -10.97 14.19 -4.17
C THR A 280 -10.39 14.29 -2.75
N LYS A 281 -9.12 13.91 -2.56
CA LYS A 281 -8.43 14.01 -1.27
C LYS A 281 -8.30 15.44 -0.73
N ARG A 282 -8.42 16.46 -1.59
CA ARG A 282 -8.21 17.87 -1.23
C ARG A 282 -9.53 18.55 -0.91
N ASP A 283 -9.50 19.46 0.06
CA ASP A 283 -10.61 20.32 0.41
C ASP A 283 -10.46 21.70 -0.24
N LYS A 284 -11.60 22.39 -0.41
CA LYS A 284 -11.67 23.79 -0.86
C LYS A 284 -11.08 24.04 -2.26
N LEU A 285 -11.08 23.02 -3.13
CA LEU A 285 -10.83 23.26 -4.55
C LEU A 285 -12.05 23.92 -5.22
N PRO A 286 -11.86 24.65 -6.33
CA PRO A 286 -12.96 25.11 -7.17
C PRO A 286 -13.84 23.96 -7.67
N LYS A 287 -15.12 24.25 -7.93
CA LYS A 287 -16.11 23.23 -8.35
C LYS A 287 -15.69 22.51 -9.63
N GLU A 288 -14.99 23.20 -10.53
CA GLU A 288 -14.50 22.66 -11.80
C GLU A 288 -13.49 21.52 -11.60
N ALA A 289 -12.72 21.54 -10.51
CA ALA A 289 -11.81 20.44 -10.18
C ALA A 289 -12.60 19.18 -9.82
N TYR A 290 -13.56 19.31 -8.90
CA TYR A 290 -14.42 18.19 -8.50
C TYR A 290 -15.27 17.70 -9.67
N GLN A 291 -15.72 18.58 -10.56
CA GLN A 291 -16.42 18.19 -11.79
C GLN A 291 -15.55 17.31 -12.70
N HIS A 292 -14.26 17.66 -12.86
CA HIS A 292 -13.33 16.83 -13.62
C HIS A 292 -13.10 15.44 -13.00
N ALA A 293 -13.07 15.36 -11.66
CA ALA A 293 -12.99 14.09 -10.95
C ALA A 293 -14.28 13.26 -11.15
N ILE A 294 -15.46 13.88 -11.04
CA ILE A 294 -16.77 13.26 -11.29
C ILE A 294 -16.85 12.68 -12.70
N GLU A 295 -16.41 13.42 -13.73
CA GLU A 295 -16.35 12.92 -15.11
C GLU A 295 -15.52 11.64 -15.21
N SER A 296 -14.34 11.64 -14.60
CA SER A 296 -13.42 10.48 -14.60
C SER A 296 -14.00 9.26 -13.87
N TYR A 297 -14.67 9.47 -12.75
CA TYR A 297 -15.33 8.40 -12.00
C TYR A 297 -16.56 7.86 -12.72
N THR A 298 -17.35 8.72 -13.35
CA THR A 298 -18.54 8.31 -14.13
C THR A 298 -18.15 7.46 -15.33
N GLU A 299 -17.06 7.83 -16.03
CA GLU A 299 -16.48 7.00 -17.09
C GLU A 299 -16.05 5.63 -16.54
N ALA A 300 -15.39 5.61 -15.39
CA ALA A 300 -14.94 4.36 -14.77
C ALA A 300 -16.09 3.46 -14.28
N LEU A 301 -17.20 4.01 -13.79
CA LEU A 301 -18.39 3.23 -13.43
C LEU A 301 -18.93 2.42 -14.62
N SER A 302 -18.86 3.01 -15.81
CA SER A 302 -19.35 2.41 -17.05
C SER A 302 -18.42 1.32 -17.61
N ALA A 303 -17.20 1.19 -17.08
CA ALA A 303 -16.24 0.21 -17.54
C ALA A 303 -16.55 -1.20 -16.98
N PRO A 304 -16.31 -2.28 -17.77
CA PRO A 304 -16.38 -3.64 -17.26
C PRO A 304 -15.42 -3.87 -16.09
N GLY A 305 -15.88 -4.56 -15.04
CA GLY A 305 -15.07 -4.81 -13.84
C GLY A 305 -14.82 -3.59 -12.96
N SER A 306 -15.66 -2.55 -13.09
CA SER A 306 -15.58 -1.35 -12.26
C SER A 306 -15.75 -1.67 -10.78
N LEU A 307 -14.93 -1.04 -9.94
CA LEU A 307 -14.98 -1.14 -8.47
C LEU A 307 -16.11 -0.27 -7.94
N LYS A 308 -17.36 -0.64 -8.25
CA LYS A 308 -18.55 0.21 -8.06
C LYS A 308 -18.66 0.80 -6.65
N PRO A 309 -18.54 0.03 -5.56
CA PRO A 309 -18.74 0.58 -4.22
C PRO A 309 -17.74 1.70 -3.90
N MET A 310 -16.47 1.53 -4.32
CA MET A 310 -15.43 2.55 -4.14
C MET A 310 -15.71 3.79 -5.00
N ILE A 311 -16.08 3.60 -6.26
CA ILE A 311 -16.27 4.72 -7.19
C ILE A 311 -17.49 5.57 -6.77
N TYR A 312 -18.59 4.95 -6.35
CA TYR A 312 -19.74 5.66 -5.81
C TYR A 312 -19.39 6.46 -4.55
N HIS A 313 -18.63 5.88 -3.63
CA HIS A 313 -18.16 6.61 -2.44
C HIS A 313 -17.28 7.82 -2.81
N LEU A 314 -16.39 7.69 -3.80
CA LEU A 314 -15.55 8.80 -4.27
C LEU A 314 -16.38 9.90 -4.96
N LEU A 315 -17.39 9.53 -5.75
CA LEU A 315 -18.36 10.46 -6.32
C LEU A 315 -19.09 11.24 -5.22
N ALA A 316 -19.58 10.54 -4.20
CA ALA A 316 -20.27 11.15 -3.07
C ALA A 316 -19.39 12.19 -2.36
N GLN A 317 -18.11 11.91 -2.16
CA GLN A 317 -17.15 12.88 -1.61
C GLN A 317 -16.97 14.11 -2.50
N CYS A 318 -16.89 13.95 -3.83
CA CYS A 318 -16.82 15.09 -4.75
C CYS A 318 -18.07 15.97 -4.67
N PHE A 319 -19.27 15.37 -4.73
CA PHE A 319 -20.54 16.10 -4.63
C PHE A 319 -20.66 16.81 -3.28
N PHE A 320 -20.28 16.15 -2.19
CA PHE A 320 -20.26 16.75 -0.87
C PHE A 320 -19.37 18.01 -0.82
N LYS A 321 -18.16 17.94 -1.38
CA LYS A 321 -17.23 19.09 -1.45
C LYS A 321 -17.73 20.22 -2.36
N MET A 322 -18.62 19.93 -3.30
CA MET A 322 -19.32 20.92 -4.13
C MET A 322 -20.58 21.50 -3.45
N ASN A 323 -20.89 21.07 -2.22
CA ASN A 323 -22.12 21.37 -1.48
C ASN A 323 -23.40 20.87 -2.17
N ASP A 324 -23.29 19.80 -2.95
CA ASP A 324 -24.40 19.09 -3.57
C ASP A 324 -24.78 17.88 -2.72
N LEU A 325 -25.49 18.14 -1.63
CA LEU A 325 -25.86 17.11 -0.65
C LEU A 325 -26.80 16.05 -1.22
N ALA A 326 -27.65 16.41 -2.19
CA ALA A 326 -28.58 15.47 -2.80
C ALA A 326 -27.82 14.38 -3.57
N ASN A 327 -26.88 14.77 -4.44
CA ASN A 327 -26.07 13.81 -5.18
C ASN A 327 -25.05 13.10 -4.27
N ALA A 328 -24.54 13.76 -3.23
CA ALA A 328 -23.67 13.10 -2.24
C ALA A 328 -24.40 11.95 -1.54
N ILE A 329 -25.63 12.17 -1.06
CA ILE A 329 -26.46 11.15 -0.41
C ILE A 329 -26.78 10.01 -1.38
N ALA A 330 -27.25 10.33 -2.59
CA ALA A 330 -27.62 9.31 -3.58
C ALA A 330 -26.44 8.40 -3.93
N ASN A 331 -25.25 8.97 -4.16
CA ASN A 331 -24.06 8.16 -4.47
C ASN A 331 -23.56 7.36 -3.25
N GLU A 332 -23.68 7.88 -2.03
CA GLU A 332 -23.27 7.13 -0.84
C GLU A 332 -24.23 5.94 -0.56
N GLU A 333 -25.52 6.08 -0.86
CA GLU A 333 -26.49 4.98 -0.81
C GLU A 333 -26.14 3.88 -1.82
N GLU A 334 -25.82 4.24 -3.06
CA GLU A 334 -25.35 3.31 -4.10
C GLU A 334 -24.04 2.61 -3.69
N ALA A 335 -23.12 3.32 -3.03
CA ALA A 335 -21.88 2.74 -2.52
C ALA A 335 -22.15 1.63 -1.50
N ILE A 336 -23.09 1.87 -0.58
CA ILE A 336 -23.50 0.90 0.45
C ILE A 336 -24.23 -0.28 -0.18
N GLU A 337 -25.17 -0.03 -1.09
CA GLU A 337 -25.92 -1.09 -1.77
C GLU A 337 -25.00 -2.01 -2.58
N ALA A 338 -24.17 -1.42 -3.45
CA ALA A 338 -23.20 -2.17 -4.26
C ALA A 338 -22.20 -2.92 -3.36
N GLY A 339 -21.78 -2.33 -2.26
CA GLY A 339 -20.85 -2.97 -1.32
C GLY A 339 -21.48 -4.17 -0.60
N ASN A 340 -22.72 -4.05 -0.14
CA ASN A 340 -23.46 -5.16 0.46
C ASN A 340 -23.70 -6.29 -0.57
N ALA A 341 -24.05 -5.94 -1.80
CA ALA A 341 -24.21 -6.91 -2.88
C ALA A 341 -22.92 -7.69 -3.15
N ALA A 342 -21.77 -7.01 -3.18
CA ALA A 342 -20.46 -7.63 -3.37
C ALA A 342 -20.10 -8.60 -2.23
N ILE A 343 -20.36 -8.20 -0.97
CA ILE A 343 -20.13 -9.06 0.20
C ILE A 343 -21.02 -10.30 0.13
N ALA A 344 -22.30 -10.15 -0.23
CA ALA A 344 -23.24 -11.25 -0.32
C ALA A 344 -22.93 -12.23 -1.46
N SER A 345 -22.49 -11.73 -2.61
CA SER A 345 -22.16 -12.57 -3.78
C SER A 345 -20.78 -13.20 -3.70
N GLY A 346 -19.89 -12.70 -2.82
CA GLY A 346 -18.47 -13.06 -2.82
C GLY A 346 -17.70 -12.53 -4.03
N GLU A 347 -18.29 -11.61 -4.80
CA GLU A 347 -17.65 -10.99 -5.95
C GLU A 347 -16.51 -10.09 -5.49
N PHE A 348 -15.36 -10.20 -6.16
CA PHE A 348 -14.23 -9.33 -5.88
C PHE A 348 -14.51 -7.90 -6.35
N GLN A 349 -14.79 -7.02 -5.39
CA GLN A 349 -14.96 -5.58 -5.59
C GLN A 349 -13.87 -4.79 -4.83
N GLY A 350 -12.62 -5.29 -4.87
CA GLY A 350 -11.48 -4.66 -4.21
C GLY A 350 -11.31 -5.08 -2.75
N THR A 351 -11.31 -4.11 -1.83
CA THR A 351 -11.11 -4.34 -0.38
C THR A 351 -12.38 -4.16 0.45
N ILE A 352 -13.55 -4.17 -0.20
CA ILE A 352 -14.84 -3.95 0.45
C ILE A 352 -15.13 -5.08 1.45
N ASN A 353 -15.48 -4.69 2.67
CA ASN A 353 -15.87 -5.57 3.76
C ASN A 353 -16.89 -4.84 4.67
N THR A 354 -17.37 -5.52 5.71
CA THR A 354 -18.33 -4.97 6.70
C THR A 354 -17.83 -3.68 7.35
N GLY A 355 -16.53 -3.57 7.63
CA GLY A 355 -15.90 -2.34 8.13
C GLY A 355 -16.01 -1.19 7.14
N THR A 356 -15.80 -1.46 5.85
CA THR A 356 -15.95 -0.45 4.78
C THR A 356 -17.39 0.03 4.67
N ILE A 357 -18.38 -0.88 4.78
CA ILE A 357 -19.79 -0.50 4.78
C ILE A 357 -20.13 0.40 5.96
N LYS A 358 -19.56 0.13 7.14
CA LYS A 358 -19.73 0.99 8.31
C LYS A 358 -19.17 2.40 8.06
N GLU A 359 -17.98 2.53 7.46
CA GLU A 359 -17.41 3.83 7.08
C GLU A 359 -18.35 4.61 6.13
N TYR A 360 -18.93 3.92 5.15
CA TYR A 360 -19.88 4.53 4.20
C TYR A 360 -21.18 4.96 4.90
N GLN A 361 -21.68 4.17 5.85
CA GLN A 361 -22.85 4.53 6.67
C GLN A 361 -22.59 5.76 7.56
N GLU A 362 -21.38 5.89 8.11
CA GLU A 362 -20.96 7.07 8.88
C GLU A 362 -20.93 8.32 7.97
N ALA A 363 -20.40 8.20 6.75
CA ALA A 363 -20.41 9.28 5.76
C ALA A 363 -21.84 9.68 5.35
N LEU A 364 -22.71 8.69 5.06
CA LEU A 364 -24.11 8.92 4.72
C LEU A 364 -24.87 9.64 5.84
N THR A 365 -24.63 9.23 7.10
CA THR A 365 -25.22 9.86 8.29
C THR A 365 -24.81 11.33 8.39
N LYS A 366 -23.52 11.62 8.16
CA LYS A 366 -22.99 12.99 8.11
C LYS A 366 -23.66 13.81 7.01
N TYR A 367 -23.79 13.28 5.78
CA TYR A 367 -24.41 14.02 4.68
C TYR A 367 -25.89 14.35 4.95
N ARG A 368 -26.66 13.38 5.44
CA ARG A 368 -28.08 13.57 5.80
C ARG A 368 -28.28 14.56 6.94
N ALA A 369 -27.35 14.62 7.90
CA ALA A 369 -27.41 15.59 8.99
C ALA A 369 -27.25 17.04 8.51
N LEU A 370 -26.47 17.26 7.45
CA LEU A 370 -26.21 18.58 6.86
C LEU A 370 -27.27 19.03 5.85
N GLN A 371 -28.16 18.13 5.41
CA GLN A 371 -29.25 18.44 4.48
C GLN A 371 -30.47 19.05 5.18
N LYS A 372 -30.62 18.78 6.48
CA LYS A 372 -31.68 19.34 7.35
C LYS A 372 -31.35 20.76 7.75
#